data_AF-R5GM74-F1
#
_entry.id   AF-R5GM74-F1
#
_cell.length_a   1.000
_cell.length_b   1.000
_cell.length_c   1.000
_cell.angle_alpha   90.00
_cell.angle_beta   90.00
_cell.angle_gamma   90.00
#
_symmetry.space_group_name_H-M   'P 1'
#
loop_
_entity.id
_entity.type
_entity.pdbx_description
1 polymer ?
#
loop_
_entity_poly.entity_id
_entity_poly.type
_entity_poly.pdbx_seq_one_letter_code
_entity_poly.pdbx_strand_id
1 'polypeptide(L)'
;MRKFDYSFLKRISVPADIMNYATSIYEMKAKAELRRSDFAEVFSAMESVAKIQSVKSSNAIERIITTDKRIRDIVNKSTAPQGHNELEIAGYRDALDLIHGSYSEIPFSEKKYTGAAQNTTPA
;
A
#
# COMPACT_ATOMS: atom_id res chain seq x y z
N MET A 1 28.31 2.07 -5.61
CA MET A 1 26.98 2.63 -5.32
C MET A 1 26.93 4.05 -5.88
N ARG A 2 25.97 4.38 -6.75
CA ARG A 2 25.86 5.76 -7.30
C ARG A 2 25.54 6.72 -6.16
N LYS A 3 26.23 7.86 -6.11
CA LYS A 3 25.89 8.97 -5.22
C LYS A 3 24.77 9.78 -5.88
N PHE A 4 23.60 9.81 -5.27
CA PHE A 4 22.51 10.69 -5.67
C PHE A 4 22.62 12.00 -4.89
N ASP A 5 22.85 13.12 -5.58
CA ASP A 5 22.88 14.44 -4.96
C ASP A 5 21.50 15.09 -5.01
N TYR A 6 20.85 15.19 -3.85
CA TYR A 6 19.54 15.80 -3.67
C TYR A 6 19.62 17.26 -3.19
N SER A 7 20.79 17.90 -3.24
CA SER A 7 20.98 19.29 -2.81
C SER A 7 20.04 20.28 -3.52
N PHE A 8 19.59 19.95 -4.74
CA PHE A 8 18.61 20.74 -5.49
C PHE A 8 17.26 20.89 -4.79
N LEU A 9 16.84 19.90 -3.97
CA LEU A 9 15.59 19.97 -3.21
C LEU A 9 15.56 21.13 -2.20
N LYS A 10 16.73 21.61 -1.75
CA LYS A 10 16.81 22.76 -0.83
C LYS A 10 16.42 24.08 -1.49
N ARG A 11 16.42 24.14 -2.82
CA ARG A 11 16.19 25.35 -3.62
C ARG A 11 14.90 25.30 -4.42
N ILE A 12 14.14 24.21 -4.32
CA ILE A 12 12.89 24.07 -5.06
C ILE A 12 11.78 24.83 -4.33
N SER A 13 11.11 25.75 -5.01
CA SER A 13 9.84 26.30 -4.52
C SER A 13 8.74 25.30 -4.85
N VAL A 14 7.87 24.98 -3.89
CA VAL A 14 6.70 24.14 -4.17
C VAL A 14 5.74 24.94 -5.06
N PRO A 15 5.40 24.46 -6.27
CA PRO A 15 4.44 25.13 -7.13
C PRO A 15 3.08 25.30 -6.46
N ALA A 16 2.39 26.41 -6.76
CA ALA A 16 1.09 26.71 -6.18
C ALA A 16 0.06 25.58 -6.43
N ASP A 17 0.09 24.94 -7.60
CA ASP A 17 -0.81 23.83 -7.91
C ASP A 17 -0.60 22.62 -6.98
N ILE A 18 0.66 22.28 -6.66
CA ILE A 18 0.96 21.20 -5.70
C ILE A 18 0.40 21.56 -4.32
N MET A 19 0.55 22.81 -3.91
CA MET A 19 -0.04 23.30 -2.65
C MET A 19 -1.57 23.22 -2.67
N ASN A 20 -2.21 23.59 -3.78
CA ASN A 20 -3.66 23.51 -3.93
C ASN A 20 -4.16 22.06 -3.85
N TYR A 21 -3.46 21.12 -4.49
CA TYR A 21 -3.78 19.69 -4.37
C TYR A 21 -3.59 19.18 -2.94
N ALA A 22 -2.48 19.52 -2.29
CA ALA A 22 -2.22 19.12 -0.91
C ALA A 22 -3.29 19.64 0.05
N THR A 23 -3.69 20.91 -0.07
CA THR A 23 -4.76 21.52 0.72
C THR A 23 -6.10 20.83 0.47
N SER A 24 -6.44 20.54 -0.78
CA SER A 24 -7.69 19.85 -1.13
C SER A 24 -7.74 18.44 -0.54
N ILE A 25 -6.64 17.70 -0.61
CA ILE A 25 -6.51 16.37 0.01
C ILE A 25 -6.67 16.47 1.53
N TYR A 26 -6.05 17.46 2.15
CA TYR A 26 -6.15 17.67 3.59
C TYR A 26 -7.58 18.00 4.04
N GLU A 27 -8.30 18.86 3.30
CA GLU A 27 -9.69 19.18 3.58
C GLU A 27 -10.59 17.92 3.49
N MET A 28 -10.40 17.11 2.45
CA MET A 28 -11.13 15.84 2.30
C MET A 28 -10.82 14.87 3.43
N LYS A 29 -9.54 14.74 3.83
CA LYS A 29 -9.12 13.90 4.96
C LYS A 29 -9.77 14.36 6.27
N ALA A 30 -9.77 15.66 6.54
CA ALA A 30 -10.40 16.21 7.75
C ALA A 30 -11.90 15.90 7.80
N LYS A 31 -12.62 16.09 6.68
CA LYS A 31 -14.04 15.74 6.57
C LYS A 31 -14.29 14.23 6.77
N ALA A 32 -13.41 13.38 6.25
CA ALA A 32 -13.51 11.94 6.42
C ALA A 32 -13.32 11.53 7.89
N GLU A 33 -12.31 12.08 8.58
CA GLU A 33 -12.06 11.79 10.00
C GLU A 33 -13.22 12.24 10.89
N LEU A 34 -13.78 13.43 10.66
CA LEU A 34 -14.93 13.94 11.43
C LEU A 34 -16.19 13.06 11.30
N ARG A 35 -16.33 12.33 10.19
CA ARG A 35 -17.49 11.45 9.91
C ARG A 35 -17.22 10.00 10.27
N ARG A 36 -16.00 9.64 10.65
CA ARG A 36 -15.58 8.25 10.73
C ARG A 36 -16.28 7.48 11.84
N SER A 37 -16.47 8.12 12.99
CA SER A 37 -17.22 7.55 14.12
C SER A 37 -18.68 7.29 13.77
N ASP A 38 -19.30 8.26 13.11
CA ASP A 38 -20.74 8.28 12.87
C ASP A 38 -21.15 7.31 11.75
N PHE A 39 -20.21 6.99 10.86
CA PHE A 39 -20.44 6.12 9.69
C PHE A 39 -19.47 4.93 9.66
N ALA A 40 -19.15 4.36 10.82
CA ALA A 40 -18.13 3.31 10.95
C ALA A 40 -18.32 2.12 9.99
N GLU A 41 -19.56 1.64 9.82
CA GLU A 41 -19.87 0.53 8.90
C GLU A 41 -19.58 0.88 7.44
N VAL A 42 -19.91 2.10 7.02
CA VAL A 42 -19.65 2.59 5.65
C VAL A 42 -18.15 2.69 5.43
N PHE A 43 -17.39 3.21 6.40
CA PHE A 43 -15.92 3.28 6.32
C PHE A 43 -15.27 1.90 6.28
N SER A 44 -15.78 0.95 7.05
CA SER A 44 -15.31 -0.44 7.00
C SER A 44 -15.55 -1.08 5.63
N ALA A 45 -16.74 -0.88 5.06
CA ALA A 45 -17.05 -1.36 3.71
C ALA A 45 -16.17 -0.70 2.63
N MET A 46 -15.94 0.62 2.74
CA MET A 46 -15.05 1.35 1.83
C MET A 46 -13.60 0.84 1.92
N GLU A 47 -13.10 0.54 3.12
CA GLU A 47 -11.76 -0.02 3.31
C GLU A 47 -11.63 -1.39 2.63
N SER A 48 -12.63 -2.26 2.77
CA SER A 48 -12.64 -3.57 2.10
C SER A 48 -12.58 -3.42 0.58
N VAL A 49 -13.38 -2.52 0.00
CA VAL A 49 -13.34 -2.22 -1.45
C VAL A 49 -11.99 -1.64 -1.85
N ALA A 50 -11.43 -0.72 -1.08
CA ALA A 50 -10.14 -0.09 -1.36
C ALA A 50 -8.99 -1.11 -1.38
N LYS A 51 -8.97 -2.08 -0.44
CA LYS A 51 -7.98 -3.16 -0.43
C LYS A 51 -8.05 -4.02 -1.68
N ILE A 52 -9.25 -4.40 -2.11
CA ILE A 52 -9.46 -5.18 -3.34
C ILE A 52 -8.95 -4.41 -4.57
N GLN A 53 -9.29 -3.12 -4.68
CA GLN A 53 -8.85 -2.30 -5.81
C GLN A 53 -7.33 -2.06 -5.79
N SER A 54 -6.73 -1.84 -4.62
CA SER A 54 -5.28 -1.68 -4.49
C SER A 54 -4.54 -2.92 -4.99
N VAL A 55 -4.94 -4.11 -4.53
CA VAL A 55 -4.35 -5.37 -4.96
C VAL A 55 -4.52 -5.55 -6.47
N LYS A 56 -5.73 -5.34 -7.00
CA LYS A 56 -6.00 -5.45 -8.44
C LYS A 56 -5.10 -4.53 -9.28
N SER A 57 -5.14 -3.24 -8.99
CA SER A 57 -4.51 -2.23 -9.84
C SER A 57 -2.99 -2.28 -9.76
N SER A 58 -2.41 -2.51 -8.57
CA SER A 58 -0.96 -2.60 -8.42
C SER A 58 -0.39 -3.83 -9.12
N ASN A 59 -0.99 -5.01 -8.95
CA ASN A 59 -0.55 -6.21 -9.68
C ASN A 59 -0.73 -6.04 -11.19
N ALA A 60 -1.79 -5.38 -11.66
CA ALA A 60 -2.01 -5.14 -13.09
C ALA A 60 -0.94 -4.23 -13.74
N ILE A 61 -0.35 -3.28 -13.01
CA ILE A 61 0.79 -2.46 -13.49
C ILE A 61 1.96 -3.35 -13.89
N GLU A 62 2.22 -4.40 -13.11
CA GLU A 62 3.27 -5.41 -13.34
C GLU A 62 2.82 -6.53 -14.29
N ARG A 63 1.64 -6.39 -14.94
CA ARG A 63 1.02 -7.39 -15.82
C ARG A 63 0.64 -8.71 -15.15
N ILE A 64 0.50 -8.70 -13.81
CA ILE A 64 0.03 -9.84 -13.03
C ILE A 64 -1.50 -9.72 -12.93
N ILE A 65 -2.22 -10.53 -13.71
CA ILE A 65 -3.67 -10.42 -13.86
C ILE A 65 -4.38 -11.77 -13.68
N THR A 66 -5.59 -11.70 -13.12
CA THR A 66 -6.62 -12.75 -13.09
C THR A 66 -8.00 -12.09 -13.15
N THR A 67 -9.09 -12.86 -13.05
CA THR A 67 -10.44 -12.31 -13.09
C THR A 67 -10.81 -11.54 -11.82
N ASP A 68 -11.74 -10.58 -11.93
CA ASP A 68 -12.24 -9.82 -10.79
C ASP A 68 -12.82 -10.69 -9.68
N LYS A 69 -13.47 -11.81 -10.03
CA LYS A 69 -13.97 -12.78 -9.07
C LYS A 69 -12.80 -13.40 -8.30
N ARG A 70 -11.77 -13.88 -9.01
CA ARG A 70 -10.57 -14.47 -8.38
C ARG A 70 -9.84 -13.47 -7.49
N ILE A 71 -9.68 -12.22 -7.93
CA ILE A 71 -9.06 -11.18 -7.09
C ILE A 71 -9.85 -11.00 -5.79
N ARG A 72 -11.18 -10.84 -5.86
CA ARG A 72 -12.02 -10.73 -4.66
C ARG A 72 -11.86 -11.93 -3.73
N ASP A 73 -11.91 -13.14 -4.30
CA ASP A 73 -11.81 -14.37 -3.50
C ASP A 73 -10.43 -14.52 -2.84
N ILE A 74 -9.35 -14.15 -3.55
CA ILE A 74 -7.99 -14.16 -3.00
C ILE A 74 -7.86 -13.10 -1.90
N VAL A 75 -8.29 -11.86 -2.15
CA VAL A 75 -8.20 -10.77 -1.16
C VAL A 75 -9.00 -11.11 0.10
N ASN A 76 -10.18 -11.69 -0.05
CA ASN A 76 -11.03 -12.12 1.07
C ASN A 76 -10.60 -13.46 1.69
N LYS A 77 -9.52 -14.08 1.19
CA LYS A 77 -9.00 -15.38 1.67
C LYS A 77 -10.06 -16.51 1.63
N SER A 78 -11.02 -16.42 0.71
CA SER A 78 -12.09 -17.42 0.53
C SER A 78 -11.70 -18.57 -0.42
N THR A 79 -10.52 -18.47 -1.06
CA THR A 79 -9.97 -19.49 -1.95
C THR A 79 -8.45 -19.59 -1.77
N ALA A 80 -7.91 -20.77 -2.05
CA ALA A 80 -6.48 -20.91 -2.32
C ALA A 80 -6.13 -20.24 -3.67
N PRO A 81 -4.97 -19.53 -3.76
CA PRO A 81 -4.44 -19.05 -5.03
C PRO A 81 -4.02 -20.22 -5.95
N GLN A 82 -4.13 -20.01 -7.25
CA GLN A 82 -3.82 -21.02 -8.27
C GLN A 82 -2.83 -20.47 -9.30
N GLY A 83 -1.72 -21.20 -9.48
CA GLY A 83 -0.65 -20.80 -10.39
C GLY A 83 0.13 -19.58 -9.90
N HIS A 84 1.06 -19.13 -10.74
CA HIS A 84 2.03 -18.11 -10.37
C HIS A 84 1.40 -16.74 -10.11
N ASN A 85 0.57 -16.24 -11.04
CA ASN A 85 -0.02 -14.90 -10.91
C ASN A 85 -0.83 -14.73 -9.63
N GLU A 86 -1.65 -15.73 -9.27
CA GLU A 86 -2.49 -15.61 -8.09
C GLU A 86 -1.69 -15.74 -6.79
N LEU A 87 -0.58 -16.49 -6.80
CA LEU A 87 0.36 -16.51 -5.66
C LEU A 87 1.01 -15.14 -5.46
N GLU A 88 1.37 -14.44 -6.54
CA GLU A 88 1.91 -13.07 -6.44
C GLU A 88 0.86 -12.06 -5.96
N ILE A 89 -0.39 -12.17 -6.44
CA ILE A 89 -1.53 -11.37 -5.95
C ILE A 89 -1.75 -11.62 -4.46
N ALA A 90 -1.70 -12.88 -4.02
CA ALA A 90 -1.81 -13.23 -2.60
C ALA A 90 -0.66 -12.67 -1.77
N GLY A 91 0.57 -12.70 -2.30
CA GLY A 91 1.74 -12.08 -1.66
C GLY A 91 1.59 -10.57 -1.49
N TYR A 92 1.08 -9.87 -2.52
CA TYR A 92 0.80 -8.43 -2.41
C TYR A 92 -0.30 -8.15 -1.38
N ARG A 93 -1.41 -8.92 -1.40
CA ARG A 93 -2.46 -8.86 -0.37
C ARG A 93 -1.87 -8.98 1.03
N ASP A 94 -1.02 -9.98 1.27
CA ASP A 94 -0.45 -10.22 2.59
C ASP A 94 0.51 -9.11 3.03
N ALA A 95 1.30 -8.55 2.10
CA ALA A 95 2.12 -7.38 2.36
C ALA A 95 1.29 -6.14 2.70
N LEU A 96 0.19 -5.91 1.95
CA LEU A 96 -0.73 -4.81 2.19
C LEU A 96 -1.42 -4.95 3.56
N ASP A 97 -1.91 -6.15 3.90
CA ASP A 97 -2.51 -6.47 5.20
C ASP A 97 -1.53 -6.21 6.34
N LEU A 98 -0.27 -6.66 6.20
CA LEU A 98 0.78 -6.45 7.21
C LEU A 98 1.05 -4.96 7.45
N ILE A 99 1.19 -4.18 6.38
CA ILE A 99 1.40 -2.74 6.49
C ILE A 99 0.17 -2.09 7.15
N HIS A 100 -1.04 -2.45 6.73
CA HIS A 100 -2.25 -1.84 7.25
C HIS A 100 -2.47 -2.14 8.74
N GLY A 101 -2.21 -3.38 9.18
CA GLY A 101 -2.44 -3.83 10.55
C GLY A 101 -1.34 -3.47 11.54
N SER A 102 -0.09 -3.31 11.08
CA SER A 102 1.08 -3.21 11.97
C SER A 102 2.06 -2.11 11.56
N TYR A 103 1.65 -1.08 10.81
CA TYR A 103 2.58 -0.04 10.32
C TYR A 103 3.41 0.62 11.44
N SER A 104 2.83 0.81 12.64
CA SER A 104 3.52 1.42 13.78
C SER A 104 4.69 0.59 14.29
N GLU A 105 4.67 -0.71 14.04
CA GLU A 105 5.68 -1.68 14.46
C GLU A 105 6.71 -1.99 13.36
N ILE A 106 6.50 -1.44 12.15
CA ILE A 106 7.40 -1.64 11.00
C ILE A 106 8.40 -0.48 10.98
N PRO A 107 9.67 -0.70 11.39
CA PRO A 107 10.66 0.36 11.36
C PRO A 107 10.99 0.74 9.92
N PHE A 108 11.00 2.05 9.63
CA PHE A 108 11.40 2.57 8.33
C PHE A 108 12.91 2.41 8.14
N SER A 109 13.32 1.30 7.54
CA SER A 109 14.73 0.96 7.34
C SER A 109 14.94 0.08 6.11
N GLU A 110 16.04 0.27 5.41
CA GLU A 110 16.41 -0.50 4.21
C GLU A 110 16.39 -2.02 4.46
N LYS A 111 16.90 -2.46 5.61
CA LYS A 111 16.95 -3.87 6.03
C LYS A 111 15.57 -4.52 6.03
N LYS A 112 14.52 -3.76 6.40
CA LYS A 112 13.15 -4.29 6.47
C LYS A 112 12.51 -4.43 5.09
N TYR A 113 12.83 -3.55 4.14
CA TYR A 113 12.22 -3.54 2.80
C TYR A 113 12.93 -4.45 1.78
N THR A 114 14.20 -4.81 2.03
CA THR A 114 15.00 -5.64 1.10
C THR A 114 14.96 -7.13 1.40
N GLY A 115 14.32 -7.55 2.49
CA GLY A 115 14.26 -8.97 2.89
C GLY A 115 15.64 -9.58 3.14
N ALA A 116 16.68 -8.76 3.38
CA ALA A 116 18.03 -9.25 3.66
C ALA A 116 18.01 -10.10 4.93
N ALA A 117 17.96 -11.42 4.73
CA ALA A 117 18.09 -12.43 5.75
C ALA A 117 19.26 -12.10 6.66
N GLN A 118 19.06 -12.30 7.95
CA GLN A 118 20.13 -12.37 8.93
C GLN A 118 21.01 -13.58 8.62
N ASN A 119 21.89 -13.47 7.62
CA ASN A 119 23.07 -14.33 7.52
C ASN A 119 24.12 -13.77 8.47
N THR A 120 23.89 -13.92 9.76
CA THR A 120 24.96 -13.89 10.76
C THR A 120 25.20 -15.32 11.20
N THR A 121 26.02 -16.04 10.44
CA THR A 121 26.73 -17.21 10.97
C THR A 121 27.81 -16.67 11.91
N PRO A 122 27.80 -16.98 13.22
CA PRO A 122 28.95 -16.68 14.06
C PRO A 122 30.09 -17.65 13.71
N ALA A 123 31.30 -17.11 13.59
CA ALA A 123 32.54 -17.86 13.62
C ALA A 123 32.82 -18.39 15.04
#